data_AF-A0A7R9IEM7-F1
#
_entry.id   AF-A0A7R9IEM7-F1
#
_cell.length_a   1.000
_cell.length_b   1.000
_cell.length_c   1.000
_cell.angle_alpha   90.00
_cell.angle_beta   90.00
_cell.angle_gamma   90.00
#
_symmetry.space_group_name_H-M   'P 1'
#
loop_
_entity.id
_entity.type
_entity.pdbx_description
1 polymer ?
#
loop_
_entity_poly.entity_id
_entity_poly.type
_entity_poly.pdbx_seq_one_letter_code
_entity_poly.pdbx_strand_id
1 'polypeptide(L)'
;MFFTRNPLIFKEDLENLQVRVNYLLSKRFSSDNVSRIITKNPHWLSFSTRRIDRRLGHFQKSFSLNGDEIRTLTIKQPRLITFNMNHIKAKITY
;
A
#
# COMPACT_ATOMS: atom_id res chain seq x y z
N MET A 1 9.98 -7.98 -12.74
CA MET A 1 11.13 -7.11 -12.41
C MET A 1 10.59 -5.84 -11.75
N PHE A 2 11.27 -5.35 -10.70
CA PHE A 2 10.79 -4.23 -9.87
C PHE A 2 10.91 -2.89 -10.61
N PHE A 3 12.12 -2.56 -11.06
CA PHE A 3 12.44 -1.28 -11.71
C PHE A 3 11.69 -1.06 -13.02
N THR A 4 11.46 -2.12 -13.81
CA THR A 4 10.72 -2.01 -15.07
C THR A 4 9.24 -1.65 -14.87
N ARG A 5 8.68 -1.92 -13.68
CA ARG A 5 7.29 -1.59 -13.35
C ARG A 5 7.14 -0.20 -12.77
N ASN A 6 8.18 0.35 -12.15
CA ASN A 6 8.15 1.71 -11.62
C ASN A 6 9.49 2.43 -11.91
N PRO A 7 9.77 2.79 -13.17
CA PRO A 7 11.03 3.43 -13.53
C PRO A 7 11.17 4.83 -12.91
N LEU A 8 10.07 5.48 -12.55
CA LEU A 8 10.09 6.79 -11.89
C LEU A 8 10.66 6.74 -10.46
N ILE A 9 10.86 5.55 -9.90
CA ILE A 9 11.48 5.39 -8.57
C ILE A 9 12.87 6.03 -8.49
N PHE A 10 13.61 6.10 -9.61
CA PHE A 10 14.92 6.72 -9.67
C PHE A 10 14.88 8.26 -9.58
N LYS A 11 13.69 8.86 -9.67
CA LYS A 11 13.48 10.31 -9.48
C LYS A 11 13.00 10.65 -8.07
N GLU A 12 12.75 9.63 -7.24
CA GLU A 12 12.36 9.83 -5.86
C GLU A 12 13.61 9.94 -4.98
N ASP A 13 13.54 10.86 -4.03
CA ASP A 13 14.55 11.05 -3.00
C ASP A 13 14.59 9.83 -2.04
N LEU A 14 15.79 9.43 -1.61
CA LEU A 14 16.01 8.19 -0.88
C LEU A 14 15.39 8.25 0.53
N GLU A 15 15.45 9.40 1.18
CA GLU A 15 14.84 9.66 2.47
C GLU A 15 13.33 9.51 2.38
N ASN A 16 12.70 9.99 1.30
CA ASN A 16 11.29 9.78 1.04
C ASN A 16 10.94 8.28 0.86
N LEU A 17 11.78 7.51 0.19
CA LEU A 17 11.60 6.06 0.07
C LEU A 17 11.71 5.38 1.44
N GLN A 18 12.69 5.76 2.25
CA GLN A 18 12.88 5.21 3.59
C GLN A 18 11.69 5.53 4.50
N VAL A 19 11.14 6.75 4.43
CA VAL A 19 9.92 7.14 5.17
C VAL A 19 8.74 6.23 4.79
N ARG A 20 8.57 5.90 3.51
CA ARG A 20 7.49 5.02 3.03
C ARG A 20 7.66 3.58 3.50
N VAL A 21 8.90 3.08 3.58
CA VAL A 21 9.23 1.76 4.15
C VAL A 21 8.99 1.74 5.66
N ASN A 22 9.50 2.74 6.38
CA ASN A 22 9.35 2.87 7.84
C ASN A 22 7.88 2.98 8.26
N TYR A 23 7.05 3.63 7.45
CA TYR A 23 5.61 3.67 7.67
C TYR A 23 4.97 2.27 7.67
N LEU A 24 5.38 1.37 6.77
CA LEU A 24 4.86 -0.01 6.80
C LEU A 24 5.31 -0.74 8.07
N LEU A 25 6.57 -0.59 8.47
CA LEU A 25 7.09 -1.19 9.70
C LEU A 25 6.33 -0.69 10.94
N SER A 26 6.05 0.61 11.02
CA SER A 26 5.28 1.20 12.13
C SER A 26 3.83 0.72 12.19
N LYS A 27 3.27 0.26 11.05
CA LYS A 27 1.96 -0.40 10.97
C LYS A 27 2.01 -1.91 11.25
N ARG A 28 3.09 -2.40 11.86
CA ARG A 28 3.29 -3.81 12.27
C ARG A 28 3.33 -4.79 11.10
N PHE A 29 3.75 -4.35 9.92
CA PHE A 29 4.16 -5.29 8.87
C PHE A 29 5.60 -5.76 9.16
N SER A 30 5.86 -7.08 9.12
CA SER A 30 7.22 -7.62 9.19
C SER A 30 8.04 -7.25 7.95
N SER A 31 9.37 -7.32 8.04
CA SER A 31 10.28 -7.04 6.93
C SER A 31 9.96 -7.88 5.68
N ASP A 32 9.64 -9.16 5.84
CA ASP A 32 9.20 -10.03 4.74
C ASP A 32 7.90 -9.57 4.09
N ASN A 33 6.94 -9.13 4.91
CA ASN A 33 5.67 -8.60 4.42
C ASN A 33 5.88 -7.28 3.66
N VAL A 34 6.73 -6.40 4.16
CA VAL A 34 7.12 -5.16 3.47
C VAL A 34 7.78 -5.45 2.13
N SER A 35 8.76 -6.36 2.11
CA SER A 35 9.43 -6.82 0.88
C SER A 35 8.42 -7.39 -0.12
N ARG A 36 7.48 -8.22 0.33
CA ARG A 36 6.42 -8.79 -0.50
C ARG A 36 5.50 -7.73 -1.09
N ILE A 37 5.04 -6.77 -0.28
CA ILE A 37 4.18 -5.65 -0.70
C ILE A 37 4.85 -4.84 -1.82
N ILE A 38 6.08 -4.41 -1.58
CA ILE A 38 6.86 -3.55 -2.48
C ILE A 38 7.22 -4.30 -3.76
N THR A 39 7.64 -5.56 -3.66
CA THR A 39 7.98 -6.39 -4.83
C THR A 39 6.77 -6.67 -5.72
N LYS A 40 5.61 -6.97 -5.12
CA LYS A 40 4.37 -7.23 -5.88
C LYS A 40 3.78 -5.95 -6.47
N ASN A 41 4.00 -4.80 -5.84
CA ASN A 41 3.50 -3.51 -6.29
C ASN A 41 4.54 -2.38 -6.11
N PRO A 42 5.50 -2.25 -7.04
CA PRO A 42 6.56 -1.24 -6.94
C PRO A 42 6.07 0.21 -6.89
N HIS A 43 4.90 0.48 -7.46
CA HIS A 43 4.26 1.79 -7.38
C HIS A 43 3.81 2.17 -5.97
N TRP A 44 3.75 1.22 -5.02
CA TRP A 44 3.46 1.53 -3.62
C TRP A 44 4.36 2.66 -3.10
N LEU A 45 5.65 2.58 -3.44
CA LEU A 45 6.64 3.58 -3.06
C LEU A 45 6.49 4.90 -3.80
N SER A 46 5.51 5.09 -4.68
CA SER A 46 5.16 6.39 -5.28
C SER A 46 3.98 7.07 -4.57
N PHE A 47 3.41 6.46 -3.52
CA PHE A 47 2.33 7.04 -2.74
C PHE A 47 2.87 7.65 -1.45
N SER A 48 2.32 8.79 -1.05
CA SER A 48 2.58 9.34 0.29
C SER A 48 1.99 8.44 1.37
N THR A 49 2.66 8.38 2.51
CA THR A 49 2.21 7.63 3.71
C THR A 49 0.79 8.03 4.11
N ARG A 50 0.49 9.34 4.09
CA ARG A 50 -0.86 9.89 4.31
C ARG A 50 -1.91 9.31 3.36
N ARG A 51 -1.57 9.13 2.07
CA ARG A 51 -2.50 8.58 1.07
C ARG A 51 -2.74 7.09 1.30
N ILE A 52 -1.71 6.34 1.66
CA ILE A 52 -1.82 4.92 2.03
C ILE A 52 -2.65 4.76 3.30
N ASP A 53 -2.36 5.53 4.34
CA ASP A 53 -3.05 5.46 5.63
C ASP A 53 -4.55 5.68 5.49
N ARG A 54 -4.94 6.73 4.77
CA ARG A 54 -6.33 7.01 4.45
C ARG A 54 -7.02 5.84 3.73
N ARG A 55 -6.32 5.15 2.85
CA ARG A 55 -6.89 4.03 2.07
C ARG A 55 -7.01 2.77 2.92
N LEU A 56 -6.00 2.44 3.72
CA LEU A 56 -6.09 1.36 4.70
C LEU A 56 -7.28 1.59 5.64
N GLY A 57 -7.41 2.81 6.18
CA GLY A 57 -8.55 3.17 7.04
C GLY A 57 -9.90 3.11 6.31
N HIS A 58 -9.96 3.41 5.01
CA HIS A 58 -11.17 3.23 4.23
C HIS A 58 -11.56 1.74 4.12
N PHE A 59 -10.63 0.86 3.76
CA PHE A 59 -10.92 -0.58 3.69
C PHE A 59 -11.29 -1.16 5.06
N GLN A 60 -10.63 -0.74 6.13
CA GLN A 60 -11.00 -1.14 7.48
C GLN A 60 -12.44 -0.76 7.81
N LYS A 61 -12.82 0.50 7.57
CA LYS A 61 -14.18 0.98 7.89
C LYS A 61 -15.24 0.39 6.98
N SER A 62 -14.98 0.29 5.68
CA SER A 62 -15.96 -0.20 4.71
C SER A 62 -16.25 -1.69 4.82
N PHE A 63 -15.29 -2.48 5.32
CA PHE A 63 -15.43 -3.93 5.45
C PHE A 63 -15.34 -4.41 6.91
N SER A 64 -15.40 -3.49 7.88
CA SER A 64 -15.29 -3.76 9.32
C SER A 64 -14.06 -4.62 9.70
N LEU A 65 -12.93 -4.41 9.03
CA LEU A 65 -11.72 -5.22 9.22
C LEU A 65 -10.91 -4.75 10.43
N ASN A 66 -10.47 -5.70 11.25
CA ASN A 66 -9.50 -5.46 12.30
C ASN A 66 -8.08 -5.26 11.74
N GLY A 67 -7.12 -4.98 12.64
CA GLY A 67 -5.73 -4.71 12.27
C GLY A 67 -5.00 -5.87 11.57
N ASP A 68 -5.28 -7.11 11.96
CA ASP A 68 -4.69 -8.31 11.34
C ASP A 68 -5.28 -8.59 9.96
N GLU A 69 -6.60 -8.40 9.83
CA GLU A 69 -7.32 -8.61 8.58
C GLU A 69 -6.90 -7.61 7.50
N ILE A 70 -6.79 -6.31 7.83
CA ILE A 70 -6.34 -5.31 6.85
C ILE A 70 -4.89 -5.56 6.42
N ARG A 71 -4.02 -5.99 7.36
CA ARG A 71 -2.64 -6.37 7.02
C ARG A 71 -2.64 -7.56 6.07
N THR A 72 -3.42 -8.60 6.37
CA THR A 72 -3.55 -9.79 5.52
C THR A 72 -4.05 -9.44 4.13
N LEU A 73 -5.09 -8.61 4.01
CA LEU A 73 -5.61 -8.10 2.74
C LEU A 73 -4.51 -7.36 1.97
N THR A 74 -3.81 -6.45 2.64
CA THR A 74 -2.75 -5.62 2.05
C THR A 74 -1.60 -6.46 1.53
N ILE A 75 -1.17 -7.48 2.27
CA ILE A 75 -0.09 -8.41 1.88
C ILE A 75 -0.51 -9.25 0.67
N LYS A 76 -1.75 -9.75 0.67
CA LYS A 76 -2.27 -10.61 -0.41
C LYS A 76 -2.52 -9.82 -1.69
N GLN A 77 -3.02 -8.59 -1.60
CA GLN A 77 -3.34 -7.75 -2.76
C GLN A 77 -2.92 -6.28 -2.56
N PRO A 78 -1.62 -5.94 -2.62
CA PRO A 78 -1.14 -4.57 -2.43
C PRO A 78 -1.67 -3.58 -3.49
N ARG A 79 -2.00 -4.07 -4.68
CA ARG A 79 -2.59 -3.25 -5.75
C ARG A 79 -3.96 -2.72 -5.36
N LEU A 80 -4.75 -3.45 -4.58
CA LEU A 80 -6.07 -3.01 -4.12
C LEU A 80 -5.98 -1.71 -3.33
N ILE A 81 -4.95 -1.58 -2.47
CA ILE A 81 -4.71 -0.38 -1.68
C ILE A 81 -4.20 0.79 -2.55
N THR A 82 -3.51 0.52 -3.65
CA THR A 82 -2.98 1.57 -4.53
C THR A 82 -3.89 1.93 -5.71
N PHE A 83 -4.93 1.14 -5.96
CA PHE A 83 -5.87 1.32 -7.06
C PHE A 83 -6.67 2.62 -6.96
N ASN A 84 -7.31 3.01 -8.06
CA ASN A 84 -8.15 4.20 -8.11
C ASN A 84 -9.40 3.99 -7.25
N MET A 85 -9.51 4.73 -6.15
CA MET A 85 -10.62 4.62 -5.19
C MET A 85 -11.97 4.97 -5.80
N ASN A 86 -12.00 5.82 -6.84
CA ASN A 86 -13.25 6.19 -7.51
C ASN A 86 -13.91 4.97 -8.17
N HIS A 87 -13.10 4.05 -8.71
CA HIS A 87 -13.59 2.81 -9.33
C HIS A 87 -13.98 1.75 -8.29
N ILE A 88 -13.44 1.84 -7.07
CA ILE A 88 -13.75 0.89 -5.98
C ILE A 88 -15.09 1.25 -5.35
N LYS A 89 -15.32 2.53 -5.06
CA LYS A 89 -16.59 3.00 -4.48
C LYS A 89 -17.79 2.67 -5.37
N ALA A 90 -17.65 2.84 -6.68
CA ALA A 90 -18.69 2.51 -7.64
C ALA A 90 -19.09 1.02 -7.66
N LYS A 91 -18.22 0.11 -7.20
CA LYS A 91 -18.49 -1.34 -7.20
C LYS A 91 -18.97 -1.91 -5.87
N ILE A 92 -18.90 -1.14 -4.77
CA ILE A 92 -19.29 -1.61 -3.43
C ILE A 92 -20.73 -1.19 -3.08
N THR A 93 -21.34 -0.28 -3.85
CA THR A 93 -22.69 0.25 -3.60
C THR A 93 -23.79 -0.44 -4.42
N TYR A 94 -23.63 -1.72 -4.77
CA TYR A 94 -24.67 -2.52 -5.43
C TYR A 94 -24.96 -3.79 -4.65
#